data_AF-A0ABD1N5G4-F1
#
_entry.id   AF-A0ABD1N5G4-F1
#
_cell.length_a   1.000
_cell.length_b   1.000
_cell.length_c   1.000
_cell.angle_alpha   90.00
_cell.angle_beta   90.00
_cell.angle_gamma   90.00
#
_symmetry.space_group_name_H-M   'P 1'
#
loop_
_entity.id
_entity.type
_entity.pdbx_description
1 polymer ?
#
loop_
_entity_poly.entity_id
_entity_poly.type
_entity_poly.pdbx_seq_one_letter_code
_entity_poly.pdbx_strand_id
1 'polypeptide(L)'
;MMTVLTQPEIFMVELYGTNNRRKSNMIEKIIRRVEKDGQFDVIVTTDIVKKNKCWNTSIDVRRIQKELGIKLGLQLQEKKLEERAGCLSDKIKMKQNILIILENLSSEINLATIGIPFGNNHKGCKIILVSENQEVLNNKMKTQITFSVDD
;
A
#
# COMPACT_ATOMS: atom_id res chain seq x y z
N MET A 1 14.29 2.28 -8.14
CA MET A 1 13.29 2.46 -7.06
C MET A 1 13.17 3.92 -6.61
N MET A 2 14.19 4.54 -6.02
CA MET A 2 14.04 5.94 -5.54
C MET A 2 13.68 6.93 -6.63
N THR A 3 14.33 6.83 -7.80
CA THR A 3 14.00 7.63 -8.99
C THR A 3 12.54 7.46 -9.44
N VAL A 4 12.00 6.26 -9.27
CA VAL A 4 10.60 5.93 -9.60
C VAL A 4 9.65 6.58 -8.60
N LEU A 5 9.94 6.55 -7.30
CA LEU A 5 9.08 7.16 -6.28
C LEU A 5 9.04 8.68 -6.37
N THR A 6 10.03 9.32 -7.00
CA THR A 6 10.06 10.77 -7.25
C THR A 6 9.32 11.20 -8.52
N GLN A 7 8.98 10.27 -9.42
CA GLN A 7 8.30 10.60 -10.67
C GLN A 7 6.81 10.91 -10.42
N PRO A 8 6.30 12.10 -10.79
CA PRO A 8 4.93 12.50 -10.50
C PRO A 8 3.87 11.62 -11.18
N GLU A 9 4.17 11.11 -12.37
CA GLU A 9 3.31 10.22 -13.15
C GLU A 9 3.20 8.82 -12.57
N ILE A 10 4.16 8.39 -11.75
CA ILE A 10 4.18 7.04 -11.18
C ILE A 10 3.64 7.05 -9.77
N PHE A 11 2.47 6.46 -9.55
CA PHE A 11 1.82 6.37 -8.24
C PHE A 11 1.72 4.94 -7.73
N MET A 12 1.96 3.93 -8.57
CA MET A 12 1.85 2.53 -8.19
C MET A 12 3.00 1.69 -8.72
N VAL A 13 3.74 1.09 -7.80
CA VAL A 13 4.89 0.22 -8.05
C VAL A 13 4.63 -1.14 -7.42
N GLU A 14 4.99 -2.21 -8.12
CA GLU A 14 4.99 -3.56 -7.57
C GLU A 14 6.42 -4.05 -7.31
N LEU A 15 6.61 -4.61 -6.12
CA LEU A 15 7.76 -5.42 -5.72
C LEU A 15 7.28 -6.86 -5.60
N TYR A 16 7.86 -7.77 -6.38
CA TYR A 16 7.50 -9.18 -6.31
C TYR A 16 8.74 -10.06 -6.13
N GLY A 17 8.53 -11.25 -5.61
CA GLY A 17 9.57 -12.26 -5.47
C GLY A 17 9.22 -13.31 -4.43
N THR A 18 9.80 -14.49 -4.61
CA THR A 18 9.59 -15.67 -3.78
C THR A 18 10.36 -15.58 -2.46
N ASN A 19 11.47 -14.83 -2.42
CA ASN A 19 12.29 -14.71 -1.22
C ASN A 19 11.79 -13.60 -0.27
N ASN A 20 10.98 -13.98 0.72
CA ASN A 20 10.43 -13.06 1.73
C ASN A 20 11.51 -12.24 2.46
N ARG A 21 12.68 -12.83 2.77
CA ARG A 21 13.77 -12.11 3.42
C ARG A 21 14.33 -10.99 2.53
N ARG A 22 14.47 -11.25 1.23
CA ARG A 22 14.93 -10.22 0.28
C ARG A 22 13.91 -9.09 0.13
N LYS A 23 12.61 -9.41 0.05
CA LYS A 23 11.53 -8.40 0.02
C LYS A 23 11.60 -7.49 1.25
N SER A 24 11.62 -8.06 2.46
CA SER A 24 11.70 -7.28 3.70
C SER A 24 12.95 -6.40 3.75
N ASN A 25 14.11 -6.94 3.37
CA ASN A 25 15.36 -6.17 3.30
C ASN A 25 15.28 -5.01 2.29
N MET A 26 14.61 -5.21 1.14
CA MET A 26 14.45 -4.17 0.14
C MET A 26 13.49 -3.08 0.62
N ILE A 27 12.37 -3.44 1.24
CA ILE A 27 11.42 -2.51 1.84
C ILE A 27 12.10 -1.67 2.91
N GLU A 28 12.88 -2.30 3.80
CA GLU A 28 13.63 -1.59 4.83
C GLU A 28 14.63 -0.59 4.23
N LYS A 29 15.36 -0.97 3.18
CA LYS A 29 16.26 -0.06 2.46
C LYS A 29 15.51 1.12 1.83
N ILE A 30 14.33 0.87 1.25
CA ILE A 30 13.49 1.92 0.67
C ILE A 30 13.04 2.89 1.76
N ILE A 31 12.47 2.39 2.87
CA ILE A 31 12.01 3.21 3.99
C ILE A 31 13.14 4.08 4.52
N ARG A 32 14.29 3.48 4.88
CA ARG A 32 15.45 4.22 5.40
C ARG A 32 15.92 5.31 4.45
N ARG A 33 15.88 5.03 3.13
CA ARG A 33 16.31 6.01 2.12
C ARG A 33 15.30 7.13 1.96
N VAL A 34 14.02 6.81 1.92
CA VAL A 34 12.93 7.79 1.86
C VAL A 34 12.93 8.71 3.08
N GLU A 35 13.11 8.16 4.28
CA GLU A 35 13.23 8.92 5.53
C GLU A 35 14.45 9.86 5.49
N LYS A 36 15.60 9.35 5.05
CA LYS A 36 16.83 10.16 4.93
C LYS A 36 16.68 11.31 3.93
N ASP A 37 16.04 11.05 2.79
CA ASP A 37 15.85 12.05 1.73
C ASP A 37 14.71 13.04 2.07
N GLY A 38 13.88 12.75 3.09
CA GLY A 38 12.84 13.65 3.59
C GLY A 38 11.72 13.95 2.59
N GLN A 39 11.50 13.06 1.62
CA GLN A 39 10.61 13.31 0.48
C GLN A 39 9.13 13.14 0.79
N PHE A 40 8.81 12.40 1.85
CA PHE A 40 7.45 12.03 2.23
C PHE A 40 7.16 12.49 3.66
N ASP A 41 5.97 13.07 3.85
CA ASP A 41 5.50 13.52 5.16
C ASP A 41 5.27 12.35 6.11
N VAL A 42 4.83 11.23 5.54
CA VAL A 42 4.47 10.00 6.25
C VAL A 42 4.75 8.79 5.37
N ILE A 43 5.26 7.73 5.99
CA ILE A 43 5.37 6.39 5.41
C ILE A 43 4.46 5.45 6.21
N VAL A 44 3.61 4.70 5.52
CA VAL A 44 2.67 3.76 6.15
C VAL A 44 2.83 2.39 5.51
N THR A 45 3.26 1.40 6.28
CA THR A 45 3.22 -0.01 5.84
C THR A 45 1.95 -0.66 6.36
N THR A 46 1.32 -1.60 5.65
CA THR A 46 0.27 -2.45 6.21
C THR A 46 0.23 -3.81 5.51
N ASP A 47 -0.06 -4.84 6.28
CA ASP A 47 -0.13 -6.22 5.79
C ASP A 47 -1.52 -6.53 5.24
N ILE A 48 -1.61 -7.11 4.03
CA ILE A 48 -2.85 -7.54 3.40
C ILE A 48 -3.14 -9.01 3.73
N VAL A 49 -3.37 -9.27 5.01
CA VAL A 49 -3.75 -10.60 5.49
C VAL A 49 -5.20 -10.92 5.11
N LYS A 50 -5.41 -12.12 4.59
CA LYS A 50 -6.74 -12.69 4.33
C LYS A 50 -7.37 -13.20 5.63
N LYS A 51 -8.69 -13.06 5.76
CA LYS A 51 -9.46 -13.74 6.80
C LYS A 51 -9.54 -15.22 6.44
N ASN A 52 -8.96 -16.06 7.30
CA ASN A 52 -9.11 -17.51 7.18
C ASN A 52 -10.40 -17.93 7.91
N LYS A 53 -11.47 -18.15 7.14
CA LYS A 53 -12.60 -18.96 7.60
C LYS A 53 -12.66 -20.23 6.76
N CYS A 54 -12.93 -21.36 7.41
CA CYS A 54 -13.26 -22.61 6.73
C CYS A 54 -14.24 -22.28 5.59
N TRP A 55 -13.83 -22.54 4.34
CA TRP A 55 -14.57 -22.27 3.09
C TRP A 55 -14.59 -20.86 2.47
N ASN A 56 -14.09 -19.79 3.09
CA ASN A 56 -14.04 -18.49 2.42
C ASN A 56 -12.79 -17.69 2.80
N THR A 57 -11.97 -17.40 1.79
CA THR A 57 -10.78 -16.58 1.93
C THR A 57 -11.07 -15.20 1.33
N SER A 58 -11.32 -14.21 2.18
CA SER A 58 -11.60 -12.82 1.77
C SER A 58 -10.66 -11.85 2.48
N ILE A 59 -10.37 -10.72 1.82
CA ILE A 59 -9.55 -9.66 2.41
C ILE A 59 -10.30 -8.99 3.55
N ASP A 60 -9.67 -8.85 4.71
CA ASP A 60 -10.28 -8.19 5.87
C ASP A 60 -10.15 -6.67 5.79
N VAL A 61 -10.99 -6.04 4.96
CA VAL A 61 -11.00 -4.59 4.75
C VAL A 61 -11.11 -3.82 6.07
N ARG A 62 -11.96 -4.26 7.01
CA ARG A 62 -12.14 -3.58 8.30
C ARG A 62 -10.84 -3.53 9.09
N ARG A 63 -10.08 -4.64 9.11
CA ARG A 63 -8.78 -4.73 9.79
C ARG A 63 -7.76 -3.81 9.13
N ILE A 64 -7.64 -3.84 7.80
CA ILE A 64 -6.71 -2.98 7.05
C ILE A 64 -7.02 -1.50 7.32
N GLN A 65 -8.29 -1.09 7.22
CA GLN A 65 -8.70 0.27 7.55
C GLN A 65 -8.35 0.66 8.99
N LYS A 66 -8.46 -0.28 9.95
CA LYS A 66 -8.13 -0.01 11.35
C LYS A 66 -6.64 0.24 11.50
N GLU A 67 -5.82 -0.60 10.87
CA GLU A 67 -4.36 -0.52 10.93
C GLU A 67 -3.84 0.77 10.29
N LEU A 68 -4.33 1.10 9.08
CA LEU A 68 -4.04 2.38 8.43
C LEU A 68 -4.50 3.57 9.29
N GLY A 69 -5.71 3.46 9.88
CA GLY A 69 -6.25 4.49 10.75
C GLY A 69 -5.34 4.77 11.94
N ILE A 70 -4.87 3.74 12.64
CA ILE A 70 -3.93 3.87 13.75
C ILE A 70 -2.63 4.56 13.28
N LYS A 71 -2.06 4.10 12.17
CA LYS A 71 -0.80 4.65 11.61
C LYS A 71 -0.95 6.11 11.14
N LEU A 72 -2.17 6.52 10.78
CA LEU A 72 -2.50 7.90 10.38
C LEU A 72 -3.09 8.75 11.52
N GLY A 73 -3.16 8.23 12.75
CA GLY A 73 -3.69 8.95 13.92
C GLY A 73 -5.21 9.17 13.89
N LEU A 74 -5.96 8.23 13.32
CA LEU A 74 -7.43 8.23 13.25
C LEU A 74 -8.04 7.20 14.20
N GLN A 75 -9.19 7.56 14.79
CA GLN A 75 -10.06 6.63 15.50
C GLN A 75 -11.25 6.26 14.62
N LEU A 76 -11.46 4.95 14.43
CA LEU A 76 -12.41 4.41 13.45
C LEU A 76 -13.41 3.39 14.05
N GLN A 77 -13.31 3.07 15.34
CA GLN A 77 -13.92 1.90 16.00
C GLN A 77 -15.43 1.74 15.72
N GLU A 78 -16.18 2.84 15.68
CA GLU A 78 -17.65 2.85 15.59
C GLU A 78 -18.19 3.12 14.18
N LYS A 79 -17.31 3.35 13.21
CA LYS A 79 -17.69 3.73 11.85
C LYS A 79 -17.98 2.51 10.96
N LYS A 80 -18.88 2.68 10.00
CA LYS A 80 -19.11 1.74 8.89
C LYS A 80 -17.93 1.75 7.92
N LEU A 81 -17.82 0.73 7.05
CA LEU A 81 -16.65 0.59 6.16
C LEU A 81 -16.50 1.78 5.22
N GLU A 82 -17.61 2.33 4.73
CA GLU A 82 -17.65 3.45 3.80
C GLU A 82 -17.17 4.74 4.49
N GLU A 83 -17.65 5.00 5.70
CA GLU A 83 -17.25 6.15 6.52
C GLU A 83 -15.76 6.08 6.88
N ARG A 84 -15.26 4.87 7.17
CA ARG A 84 -13.84 4.62 7.44
C ARG A 84 -12.98 4.90 6.22
N ALA A 85 -13.43 4.46 5.04
CA ALA A 85 -12.75 4.72 3.77
C ALA A 85 -12.69 6.23 3.46
N GLY A 86 -13.79 6.95 3.69
CA GLY A 86 -13.83 8.41 3.57
C GLY A 86 -12.83 9.09 4.51
N CYS A 87 -12.83 8.72 5.79
CA CYS A 87 -11.90 9.29 6.77
C CYS A 87 -10.43 9.04 6.41
N LEU A 88 -10.10 7.84 5.92
CA LEU A 88 -8.75 7.52 5.45
C LEU A 88 -8.37 8.35 4.23
N SER A 89 -9.26 8.43 3.25
CA SER A 89 -9.05 9.21 2.02
C SER A 89 -8.78 10.68 2.33
N ASP A 90 -9.59 11.29 3.20
CA ASP A 90 -9.42 12.69 3.60
C ASP A 90 -8.09 12.89 4.34
N LYS A 91 -7.77 12.00 5.29
CA LYS A 91 -6.51 12.10 6.05
C LYS A 91 -5.27 11.90 5.18
N ILE A 92 -5.34 11.00 4.20
CA ILE A 92 -4.27 10.76 3.23
C ILE A 92 -4.08 11.99 2.35
N LYS A 93 -5.15 12.59 1.81
CA LYS A 93 -5.10 13.80 0.97
C LYS A 93 -4.60 15.06 1.68
N MET A 94 -4.65 15.10 3.02
CA MET A 94 -4.05 16.17 3.81
C MET A 94 -2.52 16.14 3.82
N LYS A 95 -1.89 15.04 3.39
CA LYS A 95 -0.44 14.93 3.23
C LYS A 95 -0.06 15.39 1.84
N GLN A 96 0.99 16.18 1.72
CA GLN A 96 1.49 16.61 0.42
C GLN A 96 2.08 15.40 -0.30
N ASN A 97 2.92 14.63 0.38
CA ASN A 97 3.52 13.41 -0.12
C ASN A 97 3.39 12.29 0.94
N ILE A 98 2.83 11.16 0.54
CA ILE A 98 2.68 9.98 1.41
C ILE A 98 3.02 8.70 0.65
N LEU A 99 3.80 7.84 1.31
CA LEU A 99 4.15 6.52 0.80
C LEU A 99 3.36 5.46 1.56
N ILE A 100 2.60 4.65 0.85
CA ILE A 100 1.84 3.53 1.40
C ILE A 100 2.42 2.22 0.86
N ILE A 101 2.84 1.32 1.74
CA ILE A 101 3.42 0.02 1.40
C ILE A 101 2.43 -1.06 1.82
N LEU A 102 1.93 -1.84 0.86
CA LEU A 102 0.95 -2.90 1.08
C LEU A 102 1.63 -4.26 0.92
N GLU A 103 1.81 -4.96 2.03
CA GLU A 103 2.57 -6.21 2.09
C GLU A 103 1.71 -7.47 1.90
N ASN A 104 2.36 -8.57 1.51
CA ASN A 104 1.79 -9.92 1.39
C ASN A 104 0.53 -10.00 0.51
N LEU A 105 0.51 -9.24 -0.57
CA LEU A 105 -0.55 -9.30 -1.56
C LEU A 105 -0.55 -10.67 -2.24
N SER A 106 -1.68 -11.36 -2.11
CA SER A 106 -1.96 -12.66 -2.73
C SER A 106 -3.25 -12.64 -3.55
N SER A 107 -3.85 -11.47 -3.76
CA SER A 107 -4.98 -11.20 -4.65
C SER A 107 -5.13 -9.70 -4.88
N GLU A 108 -5.95 -9.33 -5.86
CA GLU A 108 -6.38 -7.94 -6.08
C GLU A 108 -7.03 -7.33 -4.84
N ILE A 109 -6.80 -6.03 -4.64
CA ILE A 109 -7.46 -5.24 -3.60
C ILE A 109 -8.15 -4.04 -4.24
N ASN A 110 -9.33 -3.69 -3.72
CA ASN A 110 -9.98 -2.45 -4.10
C ASN A 110 -9.51 -1.31 -3.17
N LEU A 111 -8.56 -0.51 -3.66
CA LEU A 111 -8.01 0.64 -2.92
C LEU A 111 -9.09 1.67 -2.55
N ALA A 112 -10.11 1.86 -3.39
CA ALA A 112 -11.21 2.79 -3.09
C ALA A 112 -12.06 2.29 -1.91
N THR A 113 -12.33 0.98 -1.83
CA THR A 113 -13.02 0.36 -0.69
C THR A 113 -12.21 0.48 0.61
N ILE A 114 -10.88 0.45 0.52
CA ILE A 114 -10.00 0.69 1.67
C ILE A 114 -9.99 2.18 2.05
N GLY A 115 -10.09 3.08 1.08
CA GLY A 115 -9.98 4.53 1.28
C GLY A 115 -8.61 5.10 0.91
N ILE A 116 -7.87 4.45 0.03
CA ILE A 116 -6.56 4.90 -0.44
C ILE A 116 -6.74 5.63 -1.80
N PRO A 117 -6.56 6.96 -1.87
CA PRO A 117 -6.55 7.70 -3.12
C PRO A 117 -5.22 7.50 -3.85
N PHE A 118 -5.22 7.58 -5.18
CA PHE A 118 -4.00 7.51 -6.01
C PHE A 118 -4.19 8.21 -7.36
N GLY A 119 -3.11 8.39 -8.11
CA GLY A 119 -3.14 9.01 -9.43
C GLY A 119 -3.70 10.43 -9.39
N ASN A 120 -4.70 10.72 -10.24
CA ASN A 120 -5.32 12.05 -10.32
C ASN A 120 -6.05 12.46 -9.03
N ASN A 121 -6.48 11.49 -8.21
CA ASN A 121 -7.15 11.77 -6.94
C ASN A 121 -6.18 12.29 -5.88
N HIS A 122 -4.89 11.95 -5.99
CA HIS A 122 -3.80 12.49 -5.16
C HIS A 122 -2.43 12.12 -5.76
N LYS A 123 -1.80 13.08 -6.46
CA LYS A 123 -0.50 12.87 -7.15
C LYS A 123 0.69 12.60 -6.20
N GLY A 124 0.56 13.03 -4.95
CA GLY A 124 1.55 12.81 -3.89
C GLY A 124 1.40 11.49 -3.14
N CYS A 125 0.33 10.72 -3.40
CA CYS A 125 0.20 9.36 -2.85
C CYS A 125 0.95 8.38 -3.76
N LYS A 126 2.00 7.76 -3.20
CA LYS A 126 2.74 6.67 -3.82
C LYS A 126 2.41 5.36 -3.12
N ILE A 127 2.23 4.30 -3.90
CA ILE A 127 1.86 2.98 -3.40
C ILE A 127 2.90 1.97 -3.87
N ILE A 128 3.46 1.22 -2.92
CA ILE A 128 4.25 0.03 -3.19
C ILE A 128 3.42 -1.18 -2.82
N LEU A 129 3.20 -2.05 -3.80
CA LEU A 129 2.51 -3.32 -3.65
C LEU A 129 3.57 -4.41 -3.55
N VAL A 130 3.51 -5.25 -2.51
CA VAL A 130 4.48 -6.32 -2.30
C VAL A 130 3.76 -7.66 -2.42
N SER A 131 4.14 -8.45 -3.41
CA SER A 131 3.52 -9.74 -3.73
C SER A 131 4.56 -10.88 -3.75
N GLU A 132 4.10 -12.14 -3.76
CA GLU A 132 4.99 -13.30 -3.91
C GLU A 132 5.36 -13.57 -5.38
N ASN A 133 4.44 -13.30 -6.30
CA ASN A 133 4.63 -13.50 -7.72
C ASN A 133 3.98 -12.33 -8.47
N GLN A 134 4.66 -11.84 -9.50
CA GLN A 134 4.16 -10.81 -10.41
C GLN A 134 2.75 -11.14 -10.93
N GLU A 135 2.47 -12.42 -11.25
CA GLU A 135 1.19 -12.87 -11.78
C GLU A 135 0.00 -12.61 -10.84
N VAL A 136 0.24 -12.46 -9.54
CA VAL A 136 -0.81 -12.12 -8.57
C VAL A 136 -1.51 -10.81 -8.94
N LEU A 137 -0.74 -9.86 -9.50
CA LEU A 137 -1.21 -8.50 -9.79
C LEU A 137 -1.14 -8.13 -11.27
N ASN A 138 -0.33 -8.81 -12.10
CA ASN A 138 -0.06 -8.49 -13.51
C ASN A 138 -1.30 -8.33 -14.42
N ASN A 139 -2.47 -8.85 -14.01
CA ASN A 139 -3.73 -8.74 -14.76
C ASN A 139 -4.88 -8.09 -13.97
N LYS A 140 -4.62 -7.67 -12.73
CA LYS A 140 -5.67 -7.29 -11.77
C LYS A 140 -5.48 -5.89 -11.21
N MET A 141 -4.24 -5.49 -10.96
CA MET A 141 -3.91 -4.12 -10.55
C MET A 141 -3.00 -3.53 -11.61
N LYS A 142 -3.43 -2.41 -12.22
CA LYS A 142 -2.69 -1.72 -13.28
C LYS A 142 -1.46 -1.01 -12.70
N THR A 143 -0.46 -1.79 -12.29
CA THR A 143 0.84 -1.32 -11.82
C THR A 143 1.58 -0.66 -12.97
N GLN A 144 2.29 0.43 -12.69
CA GLN A 144 3.00 1.17 -13.73
C GLN A 144 4.44 0.69 -13.89
N ILE A 145 5.04 0.24 -12.79
CA ILE A 145 6.38 -0.34 -12.75
C ILE A 145 6.36 -1.56 -11.84
N THR A 146 7.04 -2.61 -12.27
CA THR A 146 7.26 -3.85 -11.54
C THR A 146 8.77 -4.07 -11.32
N PHE A 147 9.16 -4.60 -10.16
CA PHE A 147 10.53 -4.98 -9.84
C PHE A 147 10.56 -6.37 -9.20
N SER A 148 11.41 -7.25 -9.72
CA SER A 148 11.79 -8.51 -9.07
C SER A 148 12.79 -8.23 -7.94
N VAL A 149 12.65 -8.93 -6.81
CA VAL A 149 13.66 -8.95 -5.73
C VAL A 149 14.52 -10.22 -5.74
N ASP A 150 14.20 -11.17 -6.62
CA ASP A 150 14.92 -12.43 -6.75
C ASP A 150 16.13 -12.31 -7.69
N ASP A 151 16.14 -11.27 -8.54
CA ASP A 151 17.19 -10.95 -9.50
C ASP A 151 18.45 -10.35 -8.85
#